data_AF-A0A2D3VJ18-F1
#
_entry.id   AF-A0A2D3VJ18-F1
#
_cell.length_a   1.000
_cell.length_b   1.000
_cell.length_c   1.000
_cell.angle_alpha   90.00
_cell.angle_beta   90.00
_cell.angle_gamma   90.00
#
_symmetry.space_group_name_H-M   'P 1'
#
loop_
_entity.id
_entity.type
_entity.pdbx_description
1 polymer ?
#
loop_
_entity_poly.entity_id
_entity_poly.type
_entity_poly.pdbx_seq_one_letter_code
_entity_poly.pdbx_strand_id
1 'polypeptide(L)'
;MGAKTLDGRMFEVAQRAKLVDSERAVAHRAMYSSNAARQGPGVILGDTAASNAFFHGKLMGEAADRIARLYTDGQADYCMTALEDTATLAALLRGALDERLDFSRIILMRSGSNFDRPYSDDHLPTVPFIMDHGGFEPAIRNLFSVGQVIVDEILEQWASTFEDGLQPENYVGDLLGSLGGSPSYGPHRSAEEQV
;
A
#
# COMPACT_ATOMS: atom_id res chain seq x y z
N MET A 1 15.71 10.71 16.31
CA MET A 1 16.22 10.67 14.92
C MET A 1 15.01 10.38 14.07
N GLY A 2 14.50 11.37 13.31
CA GLY A 2 13.32 11.17 12.47
C GLY A 2 13.64 10.31 11.25
N ALA A 3 12.62 9.66 10.69
CA ALA A 3 12.74 8.88 9.47
C ALA A 3 13.42 9.71 8.34
N LYS A 4 14.37 9.08 7.63
CA LYS A 4 15.17 9.71 6.57
C LYS A 4 14.59 9.56 5.17
N THR A 5 13.74 8.54 4.98
CA THR A 5 13.10 8.22 3.71
C THR A 5 11.69 8.79 3.64
N LEU A 6 11.15 8.94 2.43
CA LEU A 6 9.81 9.47 2.21
C LEU A 6 8.74 8.58 2.85
N ASP A 7 8.78 7.27 2.62
CA ASP A 7 7.85 6.29 3.17
C ASP A 7 7.85 6.29 4.70
N GLY A 8 9.03 6.25 5.33
CA GLY A 8 9.17 6.29 6.78
C GLY A 8 8.64 7.59 7.38
N ARG A 9 8.96 8.74 6.76
CA ARG A 9 8.48 10.04 7.24
C ARG A 9 6.98 10.17 7.08
N MET A 10 6.43 9.78 5.94
CA MET A 10 4.99 9.83 5.69
C MET A 10 4.22 8.85 6.57
N PHE A 11 4.79 7.68 6.91
CA PHE A 11 4.18 6.75 7.85
C PHE A 11 4.11 7.31 9.28
N GLU A 12 5.16 7.98 9.77
CA GLU A 12 5.13 8.67 11.08
C GLU A 12 4.09 9.79 11.13
N VAL A 13 3.95 10.55 10.04
CA VAL A 13 3.00 11.66 9.92
C VAL A 13 1.56 11.15 9.81
N ALA A 14 1.33 10.15 8.97
CA ALA A 14 0.03 9.54 8.74
C ALA A 14 -0.59 8.99 10.03
N GLN A 15 0.22 8.44 10.93
CA GLN A 15 -0.22 7.93 12.23
C GLN A 15 -0.79 9.00 13.17
N ARG A 16 -0.57 10.30 12.89
CA ARG A 16 -1.14 11.41 13.66
C ARG A 16 -2.62 11.65 13.32
N ALA A 17 -3.11 11.08 12.22
CA ALA A 17 -4.49 11.25 11.78
C ALA A 17 -5.48 10.67 12.80
N LYS A 18 -6.57 11.38 13.04
CA LYS A 18 -7.69 10.87 13.85
C LYS A 18 -8.58 10.03 12.95
N LEU A 19 -8.57 8.72 13.16
CA LEU A 19 -9.35 7.78 12.38
C LEU A 19 -10.70 7.51 13.01
N VAL A 20 -11.72 7.34 12.17
CA VAL A 20 -13.09 7.00 12.55
C VAL A 20 -13.40 5.57 12.16
N ASP A 21 -14.38 4.98 12.84
CA ASP A 21 -14.82 3.61 12.67
C ASP A 21 -16.36 3.55 12.69
N SER A 22 -16.94 2.40 12.35
CA SER A 22 -18.39 2.19 12.44
C SER A 22 -18.73 0.98 13.30
N GLU A 23 -19.89 1.02 13.96
CA GLU A 23 -20.39 -0.11 14.76
C GLU A 23 -20.53 -1.39 13.92
N ARG A 24 -20.91 -1.26 12.65
CA ARG A 24 -21.03 -2.38 11.70
C ARG A 24 -19.66 -2.99 11.39
N ALA A 25 -18.64 -2.16 11.15
CA ALA A 25 -17.28 -2.64 10.91
C ALA A 25 -16.70 -3.33 12.15
N VAL A 26 -16.95 -2.76 13.34
CA VAL A 26 -16.58 -3.35 14.64
C VAL A 26 -17.20 -4.74 14.80
N ALA A 27 -18.52 -4.85 14.62
CA ALA A 27 -19.25 -6.11 14.75
C ALA A 27 -18.77 -7.15 13.72
N HIS A 28 -18.53 -6.72 12.48
CA HIS A 28 -18.08 -7.62 11.43
C HIS A 28 -16.68 -8.18 11.69
N ARG A 29 -15.71 -7.31 12.00
CA ARG A 29 -14.32 -7.76 12.19
C ARG A 29 -14.12 -8.59 13.46
N ALA A 30 -15.03 -8.48 14.44
CA ALA A 30 -15.05 -9.33 15.63
C ALA A 30 -15.25 -10.84 15.29
N MET A 31 -15.81 -11.16 14.12
CA MET A 31 -16.00 -12.55 13.68
C MET A 31 -14.70 -13.24 13.26
N TYR A 32 -13.65 -12.48 12.91
CA TYR A 32 -12.35 -13.04 12.54
C TYR A 32 -11.67 -13.66 13.76
N SER A 33 -10.87 -14.71 13.57
CA SER A 33 -10.06 -15.31 14.64
C SER A 33 -8.75 -14.55 14.90
N SER A 34 -8.21 -13.91 13.87
CA SER A 34 -6.94 -13.16 13.93
C SER A 34 -7.08 -11.88 14.77
N ASN A 35 -6.15 -11.67 15.69
CA ASN A 35 -6.07 -10.43 16.47
C ASN A 35 -5.86 -9.20 15.58
N ALA A 36 -5.05 -9.32 14.52
CA ALA A 36 -4.80 -8.22 13.58
C ALA A 36 -6.08 -7.78 12.88
N ALA A 37 -6.90 -8.74 12.43
CA ALA A 37 -8.17 -8.44 11.77
C ALA A 37 -9.20 -7.77 12.69
N ARG A 38 -9.11 -7.98 14.01
CA ARG A 38 -10.04 -7.37 15.00
C ARG A 38 -9.70 -5.93 15.37
N GLN A 39 -8.51 -5.44 15.01
CA GLN A 39 -8.06 -4.11 15.39
C GLN A 39 -8.95 -3.02 14.79
N GLY A 40 -9.03 -1.88 15.48
CA GLY A 40 -9.64 -0.68 14.92
C GLY A 40 -8.83 -0.12 13.76
N PRO A 41 -9.36 0.91 13.08
CA PRO A 41 -8.63 1.60 12.01
C PRO A 41 -7.25 2.06 12.48
N GLY A 42 -6.26 1.83 11.63
CA GLY A 42 -4.88 2.24 11.82
C GLY A 42 -4.22 2.52 10.48
N VAL A 43 -3.00 3.04 10.52
CA VAL A 43 -2.15 3.17 9.34
C VAL A 43 -1.13 2.05 9.39
N ILE A 44 -0.93 1.36 8.27
CA ILE A 44 0.10 0.33 8.10
C ILE A 44 0.97 0.67 6.90
N LEU A 45 2.22 0.20 6.92
CA LEU A 45 3.10 0.18 5.77
C LEU A 45 3.14 -1.24 5.21
N GLY A 46 3.07 -1.39 3.89
CA GLY A 46 3.18 -2.67 3.21
C GLY A 46 2.90 -2.51 1.72
N ASP A 47 2.84 -3.64 1.02
CA ASP A 47 2.75 -3.67 -0.44
C ASP A 47 1.34 -3.98 -0.94
N THR A 48 1.00 -3.38 -2.08
CA THR A 48 -0.27 -3.61 -2.77
C THR A 48 -0.06 -4.56 -3.96
N ALA A 49 -0.91 -5.59 -4.08
CA ALA A 49 -1.04 -6.37 -5.31
C ALA A 49 -2.25 -5.89 -6.13
N ALA A 50 -2.01 -5.48 -7.37
CA ALA A 50 -3.06 -5.03 -8.27
C ALA A 50 -3.42 -6.09 -9.33
N SER A 51 -4.72 -6.22 -9.64
CA SER A 51 -5.24 -7.18 -10.62
C SER A 51 -6.33 -6.54 -11.49
N ASN A 52 -6.44 -6.96 -12.76
CA ASN A 52 -7.56 -6.56 -13.63
C ASN A 52 -8.89 -7.22 -13.24
N ALA A 53 -8.84 -8.30 -12.47
CA ALA A 53 -10.01 -9.00 -11.97
C ALA A 53 -10.08 -8.85 -10.44
N PHE A 54 -11.24 -8.42 -9.94
CA PHE A 54 -11.53 -8.48 -8.53
C PHE A 54 -11.40 -9.92 -8.02
N PHE A 55 -10.72 -10.09 -6.89
CA PHE A 55 -10.58 -11.37 -6.22
C PHE A 55 -10.91 -11.25 -4.74
N HIS A 56 -11.46 -12.32 -4.18
CA HIS A 56 -11.74 -12.45 -2.77
C HIS A 56 -11.73 -13.95 -2.41
N GLY A 57 -11.24 -14.27 -1.23
CA GLY A 57 -11.18 -15.64 -0.72
C GLY A 57 -9.77 -16.05 -0.34
N LYS A 58 -9.68 -16.99 0.61
CA LYS A 58 -8.41 -17.45 1.18
C LYS A 58 -7.40 -17.87 0.11
N LEU A 59 -7.77 -18.79 -0.79
CA LEU A 59 -6.85 -19.33 -1.80
C LEU A 59 -6.37 -18.26 -2.78
N MET A 60 -7.23 -17.31 -3.17
CA MET A 60 -6.86 -16.22 -4.08
C MET A 60 -5.95 -15.22 -3.39
N GLY A 61 -6.27 -14.82 -2.14
CA GLY A 61 -5.42 -13.93 -1.35
C GLY A 61 -4.05 -14.56 -1.02
N GLU A 62 -3.99 -15.85 -0.73
CA GLU A 62 -2.71 -16.57 -0.57
C GLU A 62 -1.92 -16.67 -1.89
N ALA A 63 -2.61 -16.86 -3.02
CA ALA A 63 -1.95 -16.86 -4.32
C ALA A 63 -1.36 -15.48 -4.64
N ALA A 64 -2.10 -14.40 -4.35
CA ALA A 64 -1.63 -13.03 -4.51
C ALA A 64 -0.38 -12.74 -3.65
N ASP A 65 -0.40 -13.11 -2.36
CA ASP A 65 0.77 -12.98 -1.46
C ASP A 65 1.98 -13.77 -1.99
N ARG A 66 1.78 -15.04 -2.40
CA ARG A 66 2.87 -15.86 -2.96
C ARG A 66 3.44 -15.27 -4.25
N ILE A 67 2.60 -14.74 -5.13
CA ILE A 67 3.06 -14.09 -6.38
C ILE A 67 3.82 -12.80 -6.06
N ALA A 68 3.31 -11.97 -5.15
CA ALA A 68 3.98 -10.74 -4.74
C ALA A 68 5.38 -11.04 -4.20
N ARG A 69 5.50 -12.01 -3.29
CA ARG A 69 6.80 -12.47 -2.77
C ARG A 69 7.68 -13.05 -3.86
N LEU A 70 7.15 -13.88 -4.77
CA LEU A 70 7.95 -14.44 -5.86
C LEU A 70 8.55 -13.36 -6.76
N TYR A 71 7.76 -12.34 -7.13
CA TYR A 71 8.20 -11.29 -8.06
C TYR A 71 9.17 -10.29 -7.42
N THR A 72 9.15 -10.20 -6.09
CA THR A 72 9.99 -9.28 -5.31
C THR A 72 11.10 -9.99 -4.56
N ASP A 73 11.36 -11.26 -4.87
CA ASP A 73 12.38 -12.07 -4.20
C ASP A 73 12.23 -12.09 -2.67
N GLY A 74 10.99 -12.25 -2.21
CA GLY A 74 10.60 -12.29 -0.81
C GLY A 74 10.49 -10.93 -0.12
N GLN A 75 10.83 -9.83 -0.79
CA GLN A 75 10.85 -8.50 -0.18
C GLN A 75 9.44 -7.93 0.07
N ALA A 76 8.46 -8.27 -0.77
CA ALA A 76 7.10 -7.74 -0.60
C ALA A 76 6.42 -8.27 0.67
N ASP A 77 5.75 -7.37 1.37
CA ASP A 77 4.81 -7.66 2.44
C ASP A 77 3.38 -7.29 2.03
N TYR A 78 2.72 -8.22 1.36
CA TYR A 78 1.37 -8.02 0.82
C TYR A 78 0.35 -7.72 1.93
N CYS A 79 -0.17 -6.50 1.92
CA CYS A 79 -1.14 -6.03 2.90
C CYS A 79 -2.45 -5.52 2.28
N MET A 80 -2.45 -5.23 0.97
CA MET A 80 -3.58 -4.57 0.30
C MET A 80 -3.80 -5.09 -1.14
N THR A 81 -5.06 -5.09 -1.57
CA THR A 81 -5.44 -5.42 -2.96
C THR A 81 -5.89 -4.17 -3.68
N ALA A 82 -5.60 -4.07 -4.98
CA ALA A 82 -6.04 -2.97 -5.82
C ALA A 82 -6.37 -3.40 -7.25
N LEU A 83 -6.88 -2.46 -8.05
CA LEU A 83 -7.01 -2.63 -9.49
C LEU A 83 -6.28 -1.51 -10.26
N GLU A 84 -6.09 -0.34 -9.66
CA GLU A 84 -5.65 0.87 -10.33
C GLU A 84 -4.17 1.24 -10.10
N ASP A 85 -3.60 0.82 -8.95
CA ASP A 85 -2.33 1.32 -8.42
C ASP A 85 -1.16 1.13 -9.41
N THR A 86 -0.94 -0.10 -9.90
CA THR A 86 0.18 -0.39 -10.81
C THR A 86 0.04 0.27 -12.18
N ALA A 87 -1.19 0.44 -12.68
CA ALA A 87 -1.44 1.16 -13.93
C ALA A 87 -1.13 2.66 -13.79
N THR A 88 -1.47 3.24 -12.64
CA THR A 88 -1.18 4.64 -12.29
C THR A 88 0.33 4.84 -12.18
N LEU A 89 1.03 3.96 -11.44
CA LEU A 89 2.49 3.98 -11.34
C LEU A 89 3.16 3.79 -12.71
N ALA A 90 2.67 2.92 -13.57
CA ALA A 90 3.21 2.76 -14.92
C ALA A 90 3.08 4.05 -15.77
N ALA A 91 2.01 4.84 -15.58
CA ALA A 91 1.87 6.14 -16.24
C ALA A 91 2.86 7.18 -15.69
N LEU A 92 3.01 7.22 -14.36
CA LEU A 92 3.97 8.12 -13.71
C LEU A 92 5.42 7.74 -14.07
N LEU A 93 5.72 6.46 -14.24
CA LEU A 93 7.03 5.96 -14.67
C LEU A 93 7.40 6.48 -16.06
N ARG A 94 6.44 6.45 -17.01
CA ARG A 94 6.64 7.06 -18.33
C ARG A 94 6.92 8.56 -18.23
N GLY A 95 6.21 9.26 -17.34
CA GLY A 95 6.49 10.66 -17.03
C GLY A 95 7.90 10.88 -16.47
N ALA A 96 8.39 9.98 -15.62
CA ALA A 96 9.74 10.03 -15.07
C ALA A 96 10.82 9.76 -16.13
N LEU A 97 10.59 8.80 -17.04
CA LEU A 97 11.47 8.53 -18.19
C LEU A 97 11.57 9.72 -19.15
N ASP A 98 10.48 10.50 -19.26
CA ASP A 98 10.44 11.75 -20.04
C ASP A 98 10.91 12.99 -19.23
N GLU A 99 11.53 12.78 -18.07
CA GLU A 99 12.06 13.85 -17.18
C GLU A 99 10.98 14.87 -16.75
N ARG A 100 9.71 14.45 -16.64
CA ARG A 100 8.58 15.32 -16.26
C ARG A 100 8.25 15.28 -14.77
N LEU A 101 8.70 14.26 -14.06
CA LEU A 101 8.50 14.10 -12.62
C LEU A 101 9.62 13.25 -12.01
N ASP A 102 9.78 13.34 -10.71
CA ASP A 102 10.66 12.49 -9.92
C ASP A 102 9.85 11.33 -9.32
N PHE A 103 10.13 10.10 -9.78
CA PHE A 103 9.38 8.91 -9.37
C PHE A 103 9.58 8.59 -7.87
N SER A 104 10.70 9.02 -7.28
CA SER A 104 10.98 8.83 -5.84
C SER A 104 10.12 9.68 -4.92
N ARG A 105 9.36 10.63 -5.47
CA ARG A 105 8.46 11.53 -4.71
C ARG A 105 7.01 11.06 -4.68
N ILE A 106 6.71 9.88 -5.22
CA ILE A 106 5.34 9.36 -5.27
C ILE A 106 4.97 8.74 -3.92
N ILE A 107 3.83 9.15 -3.40
CA ILE A 107 3.19 8.53 -2.24
C ILE A 107 1.97 7.76 -2.74
N LEU A 108 1.99 6.43 -2.61
CA LEU A 108 0.82 5.58 -2.85
C LEU A 108 0.09 5.35 -1.53
N MET A 109 -1.15 5.83 -1.42
CA MET A 109 -1.98 5.67 -0.23
C MET A 109 -3.35 5.10 -0.61
N ARG A 110 -3.78 4.07 0.12
CA ARG A 110 -5.05 3.38 -0.08
C ARG A 110 -5.70 3.07 1.26
N SER A 111 -7.04 3.15 1.32
CA SER A 111 -7.80 2.75 2.52
C SER A 111 -8.53 1.43 2.28
N GLY A 112 -8.43 0.52 3.25
CA GLY A 112 -9.18 -0.74 3.25
C GLY A 112 -10.60 -0.53 3.77
N SER A 113 -11.60 -0.88 2.96
CA SER A 113 -13.03 -0.86 3.36
C SER A 113 -13.55 -2.23 3.82
N ASN A 114 -12.81 -3.30 3.53
CA ASN A 114 -13.12 -4.69 3.86
C ASN A 114 -11.83 -5.55 3.81
N PHE A 115 -11.97 -6.85 4.09
CA PHE A 115 -10.90 -7.83 3.94
C PHE A 115 -11.03 -8.57 2.61
N ASP A 116 -9.89 -8.92 2.01
CA ASP A 116 -9.82 -9.76 0.79
C ASP A 116 -10.03 -11.25 1.08
N ARG A 117 -10.14 -11.63 2.36
CA ARG A 117 -10.37 -12.99 2.85
C ARG A 117 -11.58 -12.99 3.79
N PRO A 118 -12.39 -14.05 3.79
CA PRO A 118 -13.52 -14.17 4.70
C PRO A 118 -13.05 -14.46 6.13
N TYR A 119 -13.94 -14.26 7.11
CA TYR A 119 -13.67 -14.60 8.51
C TYR A 119 -13.61 -16.12 8.75
N SER A 120 -14.14 -16.93 7.84
CA SER A 120 -14.17 -18.38 7.89
C SER A 120 -14.10 -18.98 6.47
N ASP A 121 -13.42 -20.12 6.33
CA ASP A 121 -13.26 -20.83 5.05
C ASP A 121 -14.59 -21.42 4.54
N ASP A 122 -15.53 -21.71 5.46
CA ASP A 122 -16.87 -22.23 5.12
C ASP A 122 -17.87 -21.12 4.79
N HIS A 123 -17.46 -19.85 4.92
CA HIS A 123 -18.30 -18.73 4.58
C HIS A 123 -18.19 -18.41 3.09
N LEU A 124 -19.22 -18.75 2.32
CA LEU A 124 -19.35 -18.31 0.94
C LEU A 124 -19.73 -16.82 0.91
N PRO A 125 -18.86 -15.95 0.38
CA PRO A 125 -19.14 -14.53 0.34
C PRO A 125 -20.20 -14.25 -0.75
N THR A 126 -21.25 -13.52 -0.41
CA THR A 126 -22.31 -13.15 -1.35
C THR A 126 -21.98 -11.82 -2.01
N VAL A 127 -21.79 -11.80 -3.33
CA VAL A 127 -21.73 -10.54 -4.11
C VAL A 127 -23.17 -10.02 -4.29
N PRO A 128 -23.47 -8.72 -4.11
CA PRO A 128 -22.57 -7.58 -3.86
C PRO A 128 -22.31 -7.26 -2.38
N PHE A 129 -22.79 -8.07 -1.43
CA PHE A 129 -22.66 -7.85 0.02
C PHE A 129 -21.22 -7.91 0.57
N ILE A 130 -20.24 -8.36 -0.24
CA ILE A 130 -18.79 -8.24 0.03
C ILE A 130 -18.36 -6.77 0.18
N MET A 131 -19.08 -5.83 -0.44
CA MET A 131 -18.60 -4.46 -0.66
C MET A 131 -18.70 -3.54 0.55
N ASP A 132 -19.65 -3.75 1.48
CA ASP A 132 -19.74 -2.89 2.67
C ASP A 132 -20.27 -3.61 3.91
N HIS A 133 -19.34 -4.10 4.72
CA HIS A 133 -19.59 -4.54 6.09
C HIS A 133 -19.57 -3.39 7.10
N GLY A 134 -19.83 -2.16 6.64
CA GLY A 134 -19.76 -0.92 7.42
C GLY A 134 -18.40 -0.22 7.34
N GLY A 135 -17.44 -0.76 6.60
CA GLY A 135 -16.10 -0.19 6.50
C GLY A 135 -15.94 0.86 5.40
N PHE A 136 -16.86 0.95 4.43
CA PHE A 136 -16.69 1.83 3.27
C PHE A 136 -16.71 3.32 3.63
N GLU A 137 -17.70 3.77 4.41
CA GLU A 137 -17.77 5.17 4.84
C GLU A 137 -16.57 5.58 5.73
N PRO A 138 -16.18 4.81 6.77
CA PRO A 138 -14.94 5.06 7.51
C PRO A 138 -13.70 5.10 6.61
N ALA A 139 -13.58 4.19 5.64
CA ALA A 139 -12.42 4.15 4.75
C ALA A 139 -12.27 5.43 3.91
N ILE A 140 -13.36 6.01 3.41
CA ILE A 140 -13.32 7.29 2.67
C ILE A 140 -12.90 8.44 3.60
N ARG A 141 -13.53 8.53 4.78
CA ARG A 141 -13.22 9.58 5.76
C ARG A 141 -11.78 9.51 6.24
N ASN A 142 -11.31 8.30 6.56
CA ASN A 142 -9.94 8.06 7.02
C ASN A 142 -8.92 8.36 5.92
N LEU A 143 -9.21 8.02 4.66
CA LEU A 143 -8.32 8.37 3.54
C LEU A 143 -8.12 9.88 3.44
N PHE A 144 -9.20 10.66 3.58
CA PHE A 144 -9.12 12.11 3.65
C PHE A 144 -8.33 12.60 4.87
N SER A 145 -8.62 12.08 6.06
CA SER A 145 -7.94 12.49 7.30
C SER A 145 -6.43 12.21 7.27
N VAL A 146 -6.01 11.07 6.70
CA VAL A 146 -4.59 10.75 6.53
C VAL A 146 -3.96 11.62 5.44
N GLY A 147 -4.64 11.79 4.30
CA GLY A 147 -4.16 12.64 3.22
C GLY A 147 -3.96 14.09 3.65
N GLN A 148 -4.86 14.61 4.48
CA GLN A 148 -4.75 15.97 5.01
C GLN A 148 -3.47 16.16 5.84
N VAL A 149 -3.18 15.28 6.80
CA VAL A 149 -1.97 15.43 7.64
C VAL A 149 -0.67 15.28 6.83
N ILE A 150 -0.68 14.46 5.78
CA ILE A 150 0.45 14.32 4.85
C ILE A 150 0.66 15.62 4.07
N VAL A 151 -0.41 16.16 3.47
CA VAL A 151 -0.32 17.41 2.68
C VAL A 151 0.10 18.57 3.56
N ASP A 152 -0.48 18.71 4.75
CA ASP A 152 -0.12 19.75 5.71
C ASP A 152 1.37 19.67 6.07
N GLU A 153 1.91 18.49 6.39
CA GLU A 153 3.34 18.31 6.67
C GLU A 153 4.23 18.69 5.47
N ILE A 154 3.85 18.29 4.25
CA ILE A 154 4.62 18.61 3.04
C ILE A 154 4.68 20.13 2.83
N LEU A 155 3.56 20.82 2.99
CA LEU A 155 3.47 22.27 2.82
C LEU A 155 4.24 23.00 3.92
N GLU A 156 4.12 22.58 5.17
CA GLU A 156 4.78 23.20 6.32
C GLU A 156 6.30 22.99 6.32
N GLN A 157 6.77 21.85 5.83
CA GLN A 157 8.19 21.48 5.80
C GLN A 157 8.78 21.50 4.38
N TRP A 158 8.15 22.21 3.44
CA TRP A 158 8.57 22.22 2.03
C TRP A 158 10.05 22.62 1.90
N ALA A 159 10.40 23.84 2.31
CA ALA A 159 11.75 24.38 2.14
C ALA A 159 12.81 23.70 3.03
N SER A 160 12.41 23.08 4.14
CA SER A 160 13.34 22.45 5.09
C SER A 160 13.64 20.99 4.76
N THR A 161 12.70 20.30 4.08
CA THR A 161 12.71 18.83 3.98
C THR A 161 12.37 18.31 2.58
N PHE A 162 11.36 18.87 1.90
CA PHE A 162 10.77 18.25 0.71
C PHE A 162 11.15 18.89 -0.63
N GLU A 163 11.68 20.11 -0.64
CA GLU A 163 12.06 20.83 -1.85
C GLU A 163 13.03 20.01 -2.71
N ASP A 164 14.13 19.55 -2.10
CA ASP A 164 15.15 18.71 -2.75
C ASP A 164 14.75 17.24 -2.88
N GLY A 165 13.66 16.83 -2.20
CA GLY A 165 13.21 15.45 -2.15
C GLY A 165 13.98 14.63 -1.12
N LEU A 166 13.38 13.51 -0.70
CA LEU A 166 14.00 12.57 0.23
C LEU A 166 14.58 11.40 -0.53
N GLN A 167 15.86 11.11 -0.32
CA GLN A 167 16.54 10.02 -1.03
C GLN A 167 16.03 8.66 -0.56
N PRO A 168 15.60 7.76 -1.47
CA PRO A 168 15.21 6.42 -1.11
C PRO A 168 16.44 5.58 -0.70
N GLU A 169 16.25 4.64 0.22
CA GLU A 169 17.29 3.68 0.61
C GLU A 169 17.32 2.44 -0.29
N ASN A 170 16.24 2.21 -1.05
CA ASN A 170 16.07 1.11 -1.99
C ASN A 170 15.94 1.58 -3.44
N TYR A 171 16.03 0.63 -4.38
CA TYR A 171 15.73 0.90 -5.79
C TYR A 171 14.27 1.33 -5.98
N VAL A 172 14.06 2.39 -6.75
CA VAL A 172 12.74 2.95 -7.09
C VAL A 172 12.58 2.98 -8.61
N GLY A 173 11.55 2.31 -9.12
CA GLY A 173 11.28 2.23 -10.56
C GLY A 173 10.56 0.94 -10.95
N ASP A 174 10.93 0.38 -12.09
CA ASP A 174 10.37 -0.88 -12.60
C ASP A 174 11.35 -2.05 -12.51
N LEU A 175 10.85 -3.25 -12.79
CA LEU A 175 11.64 -4.49 -12.82
C LEU A 175 12.80 -4.44 -13.83
N LEU A 176 12.76 -3.52 -14.80
CA LEU A 176 13.74 -3.44 -15.88
C LEU A 176 14.90 -2.51 -15.56
N GLY A 177 14.85 -1.77 -14.45
CA GLY A 177 15.87 -0.77 -14.13
C GLY A 177 15.76 0.46 -15.03
N SER A 178 14.58 0.77 -15.58
CA SER A 178 14.42 1.78 -16.63
C SER A 178 14.83 3.19 -16.20
N LEU A 179 14.76 3.50 -14.90
CA LEU A 179 15.20 4.78 -14.31
C LEU A 179 16.70 4.78 -13.91
N GLY A 180 17.47 3.76 -14.30
CA GLY A 180 18.86 3.56 -13.87
C GLY A 180 18.96 2.88 -12.51
N GLY A 181 20.11 2.28 -12.19
CA GLY A 181 20.30 1.42 -11.01
C GLY A 181 20.04 -0.06 -11.31
N SER A 182 20.00 -0.88 -10.26
CA SER A 182 19.77 -2.33 -10.38
C SER A 182 18.67 -2.75 -9.42
N PRO A 183 17.50 -3.21 -9.92
CA PRO A 183 16.47 -3.77 -9.06
C PRO A 183 17.05 -4.94 -8.24
N SER A 184 16.79 -4.96 -6.95
CA SER A 184 17.19 -6.05 -6.03
C SER A 184 16.35 -7.33 -6.20
N TYR A 185 15.43 -7.34 -7.18
CA TYR A 185 14.47 -8.39 -7.43
C TYR A 185 14.25 -8.57 -8.95
N GLY A 186 13.68 -9.71 -9.34
CA GLY A 186 13.45 -10.03 -10.75
C GLY A 186 14.67 -10.62 -11.47
N PRO A 187 14.58 -10.82 -12.80
CA PRO A 187 15.57 -11.56 -13.58
C PRO A 187 16.91 -10.82 -13.75
N HIS A 188 17.01 -9.57 -13.31
CA HIS A 188 18.19 -8.72 -13.43
C HIS A 188 18.93 -8.50 -12.11
N ARG A 189 18.60 -9.26 -11.05
CA ARG A 189 19.30 -9.22 -9.76
C ARG A 189 20.81 -9.40 -10.00
N SER A 190 21.61 -8.44 -9.52
CA SER A 190 23.05 -8.46 -9.71
C SER A 190 23.66 -9.73 -9.09
N ALA A 191 24.59 -10.38 -9.79
CA ALA A 191 25.16 -11.66 -9.38
C ALA A 191 25.99 -11.58 -8.08
N GLU A 192 26.32 -10.38 -7.61
CA GLU A 192 27.13 -10.15 -6.41
C GLU A 192 26.33 -10.34 -5.10
N GLU A 193 25.00 -10.38 -5.16
CA GLU A 193 24.12 -10.58 -4.00
C GLU A 193 23.61 -12.03 -3.87
N GLN A 194 24.16 -12.98 -4.64
CA GLN A 194 23.75 -14.40 -4.63
C GLN A 194 24.46 -15.27 -3.55
N VAL A 195 25.17 -14.66 -2.59
CA VAL A 195 25.92 -15.36 -1.53
C VAL A 195 25.21 -15.31 -0.18
#